data_AF-A0A947SBT5-F1
#
_entry.id   AF-A0A947SBT5-F1
#
_cell.length_a   1.000
_cell.length_b   1.000
_cell.length_c   1.000
_cell.angle_alpha   90.00
_cell.angle_beta   90.00
_cell.angle_gamma   90.00
#
_symmetry.space_group_name_H-M   'P 1'
#
loop_
_entity.id
_entity.type
_entity.pdbx_description
1 polymer ?
#
loop_
_entity_poly.entity_id
_entity_poly.type
_entity_poly.pdbx_seq_one_letter_code
_entity_poly.pdbx_strand_id
1 'polypeptide(L)'
;MDNKSYKQKPIIHYLQEQEVPEELADKVLLAVTRMVYDRNQEAIKCQKVEDDVQRKEICQSMDESDRIIKETIQKIVKEKDDNHSCTDCLDF
;
A
#
# COMPACT_ATOMS: atom_id res chain seq x y z
N MET A 1 -6.70 -21.40 11.84
CA MET A 1 -5.77 -20.30 11.55
C MET A 1 -5.95 -19.95 10.09
N ASP A 2 -6.39 -18.72 9.81
CA ASP A 2 -6.59 -18.28 8.43
C ASP A 2 -5.28 -18.44 7.67
N ASN A 3 -5.35 -19.24 6.60
CA ASN A 3 -4.22 -19.55 5.74
C ASN A 3 -3.97 -18.33 4.84
N LYS A 4 -3.58 -17.19 5.45
CA LYS A 4 -3.15 -15.99 4.73
C LYS A 4 -1.95 -16.42 3.90
N SER A 5 -2.17 -16.52 2.60
CA SER A 5 -1.10 -16.86 1.68
C SER A 5 -0.25 -15.61 1.46
N TYR A 6 0.92 -15.56 2.07
CA TYR A 6 1.91 -14.48 1.92
C TYR A 6 2.59 -14.57 0.56
N LYS A 7 1.79 -14.37 -0.49
CA LYS A 7 2.21 -14.29 -1.89
C LYS A 7 2.58 -12.86 -2.21
N GLN A 8 3.34 -12.70 -3.28
CA GLN A 8 3.58 -11.39 -3.88
C GLN A 8 2.24 -10.74 -4.25
N LYS A 9 2.15 -9.43 -4.06
CA LYS A 9 0.96 -8.63 -4.34
C LYS A 9 1.35 -7.49 -5.30
N PRO A 10 0.82 -7.46 -6.54
CA PRO A 10 1.15 -6.41 -7.48
C PRO A 10 0.52 -5.07 -7.06
N ILE A 11 1.12 -3.95 -7.48
CA ILE A 11 0.64 -2.59 -7.13
C ILE A 11 -0.84 -2.42 -7.50
N ILE A 12 -1.27 -2.95 -8.65
CA ILE A 12 -2.65 -2.86 -9.14
C ILE A 12 -3.68 -3.40 -8.13
N HIS A 13 -3.34 -4.42 -7.33
CA HIS A 13 -4.25 -4.90 -6.29
C HIS A 13 -4.50 -3.84 -5.20
N TYR A 14 -3.48 -3.06 -4.82
CA TYR A 14 -3.67 -1.99 -3.84
C TYR A 14 -4.48 -0.83 -4.42
N LEU A 15 -4.27 -0.50 -5.70
CA LEU A 15 -5.07 0.54 -6.37
C LEU A 15 -6.56 0.15 -6.44
N GLN A 16 -6.84 -1.10 -6.80
CA GLN A 16 -8.20 -1.64 -6.88
C GLN A 16 -8.85 -1.74 -5.50
N GLU A 17 -8.14 -2.25 -4.48
CA GLU A 17 -8.65 -2.38 -3.11
C GLU A 17 -8.95 -1.04 -2.43
N GLN A 18 -8.30 0.04 -2.85
CA GLN A 18 -8.47 1.37 -2.29
C GLN A 18 -9.29 2.29 -3.22
N GLU A 19 -9.85 1.75 -4.30
CA GLU A 19 -10.68 2.48 -5.27
C GLU A 19 -10.00 3.78 -5.74
N VAL A 20 -8.70 3.69 -6.05
CA VAL A 20 -7.90 4.86 -6.42
C VAL A 20 -8.42 5.45 -7.74
N PRO A 21 -8.78 6.75 -7.78
CA PRO A 21 -9.20 7.41 -9.00
C PRO A 21 -8.11 7.41 -10.07
N GLU A 22 -8.49 7.31 -11.35
CA GLU A 22 -7.56 7.20 -12.49
C GLU A 22 -6.60 8.39 -12.56
N GLU A 23 -7.10 9.59 -12.29
CA GLU A 23 -6.31 10.83 -12.26
C GLU A 23 -5.26 10.88 -11.14
N LEU A 24 -5.38 10.03 -10.11
CA LEU A 24 -4.40 9.88 -9.04
C LEU A 24 -3.51 8.65 -9.21
N ALA A 25 -3.79 7.78 -10.18
CA ALA A 25 -3.11 6.50 -10.35
C ALA A 25 -1.60 6.68 -10.48
N ASP A 26 -1.13 7.63 -11.28
CA ASP A 26 0.30 7.89 -11.48
C ASP A 26 0.98 8.42 -10.21
N LYS A 27 0.33 9.35 -9.49
CA LYS A 27 0.85 9.90 -8.22
C LYS A 27 0.98 8.78 -7.18
N VAL A 28 -0.04 7.93 -7.07
CA VAL A 28 -0.01 6.78 -6.16
C VAL A 28 1.05 5.77 -6.59
N LEU A 29 1.12 5.43 -7.88
CA LEU A 29 2.10 4.49 -8.43
C LEU A 29 3.51 4.91 -8.02
N LEU A 30 3.88 6.16 -8.26
CA LEU A 30 5.19 6.70 -7.89
C LEU A 30 5.46 6.62 -6.39
N ALA A 31 4.46 6.94 -5.55
CA ALA A 31 4.62 6.97 -4.11
C ALA A 31 4.84 5.58 -3.49
N VAL A 32 4.12 4.55 -3.98
CA VAL A 32 4.13 3.22 -3.33
C VAL A 32 4.96 2.17 -4.03
N THR A 33 5.49 2.44 -5.23
CA THR A 33 6.24 1.43 -6.02
C THR A 33 7.36 0.77 -5.23
N ARG A 34 8.19 1.58 -4.55
CA ARG A 34 9.30 1.04 -3.77
C ARG A 34 8.83 0.18 -2.60
N MET A 35 7.77 0.61 -1.92
CA MET A 35 7.21 -0.09 -0.77
C MET A 35 6.64 -1.45 -1.17
N VAL A 36 5.90 -1.49 -2.29
CA VAL A 36 5.35 -2.74 -2.83
C VAL A 36 6.46 -3.68 -3.30
N TYR A 37 7.53 -3.14 -3.89
CA TYR A 37 8.72 -3.93 -4.23
C TYR A 37 9.35 -4.57 -2.99
N ASP A 38 9.64 -3.79 -1.95
CA ASP A 38 10.30 -4.29 -0.73
C ASP A 38 9.41 -5.33 -0.01
N ARG A 39 8.10 -5.08 0.10
CA ARG A 39 7.12 -6.03 0.62
C ARG A 39 7.09 -7.35 -0.18
N ASN A 40 7.23 -7.28 -1.50
CA ASN A 40 7.27 -8.49 -2.34
C ASN A 40 8.61 -9.25 -2.21
N GLN A 41 9.71 -8.57 -1.91
CA GLN A 41 10.96 -9.24 -1.54
C GLN A 41 10.80 -10.03 -0.23
N GLU A 42 10.05 -9.51 0.75
CA GLU A 42 9.72 -10.25 1.96
C GLU A 42 8.84 -11.47 1.68
N ALA A 43 7.85 -11.36 0.79
CA ALA A 43 7.05 -12.51 0.36
C ALA A 43 7.91 -13.64 -0.22
N ILE A 44 8.90 -13.29 -1.05
CA ILE A 44 9.84 -14.26 -1.63
C ILE A 44 10.73 -14.87 -0.54
N LYS A 45 11.19 -14.07 0.43
CA LYS A 45 11.96 -14.59 1.58
C LYS A 45 11.15 -15.55 2.42
N CYS A 46 9.90 -15.20 2.74
CA CYS A 46 8.98 -16.00 3.55
C CYS A 46 8.80 -17.42 2.97
N GLN A 47 8.72 -17.53 1.64
CA GLN A 47 8.60 -18.82 0.95
C GLN A 47 9.85 -19.72 1.05
N LYS A 48 11.01 -19.15 1.36
CA LYS A 48 12.30 -19.87 1.46
C LYS A 48 12.69 -20.20 2.89
N VAL A 49 12.02 -19.62 3.88
CA VAL A 49 12.33 -19.82 5.30
C VAL A 49 11.64 -21.09 5.80
N GLU A 50 12.42 -22.03 6.31
CA GLU A 50 11.94 -23.28 6.91
C GLU A 50 11.55 -23.10 8.38
N ASP A 51 12.21 -22.17 9.08
CA ASP A 51 11.96 -21.87 10.50
C ASP A 51 10.62 -21.14 10.71
N ASP A 52 9.73 -21.74 11.50
CA ASP A 52 8.37 -21.21 11.69
C ASP A 52 8.33 -19.90 12.47
N VAL A 53 9.29 -19.65 13.37
CA VAL A 53 9.36 -18.40 14.16
C VAL A 53 9.77 -17.25 13.26
N GLN A 54 10.86 -17.42 12.52
CA GLN A 54 11.34 -16.45 11.54
C GLN A 54 10.31 -16.21 10.44
N ARG A 55 9.65 -17.27 9.95
CA ARG A 55 8.56 -17.14 8.98
C ARG A 55 7.44 -16.25 9.53
N LYS A 56 7.05 -16.46 10.79
CA LYS A 56 6.02 -15.65 11.46
C LYS A 56 6.42 -14.18 11.59
N GLU A 57 7.67 -13.88 11.93
CA GLU A 57 8.17 -12.50 12.01
C GLU A 57 8.14 -11.80 10.65
N ILE A 58 8.55 -12.49 9.57
CA ILE A 58 8.47 -11.94 8.20
C ILE A 58 7.01 -11.69 7.83
N CYS A 59 6.10 -12.61 8.14
CA CYS A 59 4.67 -12.43 7.91
C CYS A 59 4.11 -11.18 8.62
N GLN A 60 4.53 -10.92 9.86
CA GLN A 60 4.14 -9.73 10.62
C GLN A 60 4.69 -8.44 9.98
N SER A 61 5.95 -8.45 9.51
CA SER A 61 6.54 -7.33 8.75
C SER A 61 5.78 -7.03 7.45
N MET A 62 5.32 -8.08 6.77
CA MET A 62 4.52 -7.93 5.55
C MET A 62 3.13 -7.34 5.83
N ASP A 63 2.47 -7.75 6.91
CA ASP A 63 1.18 -7.18 7.34
C ASP A 63 1.35 -5.68 7.68
N GLU A 64 2.46 -5.30 8.32
CA GLU A 64 2.78 -3.90 8.60
C GLU A 64 3.07 -3.11 7.32
N SER A 65 3.84 -3.68 6.39
CA SER A 65 4.07 -3.07 5.07
C SER A 65 2.76 -2.85 4.32
N ASP A 66 1.86 -3.84 4.34
CA ASP A 66 0.53 -3.73 3.73
C ASP A 66 -0.29 -2.59 4.35
N ARG A 67 -0.20 -2.39 5.66
CA ARG A 67 -0.84 -1.27 6.36
C ARG A 67 -0.27 0.08 5.91
N ILE A 68 1.05 0.24 5.92
CA ILE A 68 1.70 1.52 5.56
C ILE A 68 1.42 1.87 4.09
N ILE A 69 1.43 0.89 3.18
CA ILE A 69 1.07 1.11 1.77
C ILE A 69 -0.35 1.68 1.67
N LYS A 70 -1.34 1.04 2.33
CA LYS A 70 -2.73 1.51 2.31
C LYS A 70 -2.88 2.92 2.89
N GLU A 71 -2.24 3.20 4.02
CA GLU A 71 -2.27 4.54 4.63
C GLU A 71 -1.66 5.61 3.72
N THR A 72 -0.60 5.27 2.99
CA THR A 72 0.05 6.18 2.03
C THR A 72 -0.89 6.49 0.87
N ILE A 73 -1.58 5.48 0.32
CA ILE A 73 -2.59 5.66 -0.73
C ILE A 73 -3.72 6.56 -0.23
N GLN A 74 -4.26 6.29 0.96
CA GLN A 74 -5.37 7.06 1.54
C GLN A 74 -5.01 8.53 1.76
N LYS A 75 -3.78 8.82 2.20
CA LYS A 75 -3.30 10.21 2.33
C LYS A 75 -3.31 10.93 0.98
N ILE A 76 -2.81 10.29 -0.07
CA ILE A 76 -2.77 10.88 -1.42
C ILE A 76 -4.18 11.13 -1.96
N VAL A 77 -5.10 10.18 -1.76
CA VAL A 77 -6.49 10.31 -2.19
C VAL A 77 -7.18 11.44 -1.44
N LYS A 78 -7.03 11.49 -0.10
CA LYS A 78 -7.66 12.52 0.73
C LYS A 78 -7.11 13.93 0.50
N GLU A 79 -5.80 14.08 0.24
CA GLU A 79 -5.18 15.37 -0.12
C GLU A 79 -5.83 16.00 -1.35
N LYS A 80 -6.40 15.20 -2.26
CA LYS A 80 -7.13 15.75 -3.42
C LYS A 80 -8.45 16.40 -3.00
N ASP A 81 -9.19 15.76 -2.09
CA ASP A 81 -10.48 16.27 -1.60
C ASP A 81 -10.30 17.59 -0.84
N ASP A 82 -9.23 17.70 -0.05
CA ASP A 82 -8.95 18.89 0.75
C ASP A 82 -8.45 20.07 -0.11
N ASN A 83 -7.77 19.83 -1.24
CA ASN A 83 -7.30 20.89 -2.14
C ASN A 83 -8.40 21.48 -3.05
N HIS A 84 -9.61 20.91 -3.07
CA HIS A 84 -10.78 21.51 -3.74
C HIS A 84 -11.59 22.44 -2.83
N SER A 85 -11.19 22.63 -1.56
CA SER A 85 -11.93 23.38 -0.54
C SER A 85 -11.51 24.87 -0.40
N CYS A 86 -10.53 25.34 -1.16
CA CYS A 86 -9.96 26.68 -0.98
C CYS A 86 -9.97 27.53 -2.25
N THR A 87 -11.16 27.77 -2.84
CA THR A 87 -11.36 28.85 -3.82
C THR A 87 -12.54 29.78 -3.52
N ASP A 88 -13.33 29.52 -2.48
CA ASP A 88 -14.51 30.35 -2.17
C ASP A 88 -14.30 31.13 -0.87
N CYS A 89 -13.43 32.15 -0.87
CA CYS A 89 -13.39 33.19 0.19
C CYS A 89 -12.42 34.35 -0.13
N LEU A 90 -12.40 34.85 -1.38
CA LEU A 90 -11.85 36.18 -1.67
C LEU A 90 -12.88 36.97 -2.48
N ASP A 91 -13.98 37.30 -1.82
CA ASP A 91 -14.88 38.35 -2.28
C ASP A 91 -14.18 39.71 -2.07
N PHE A 92 -14.10 40.46 -3.16
CA PHE A 92 -13.62 41.85 -3.27
C PHE A 92 -14.53 42.85 -2.54
#